data_AF-A0A9W9YV15-F1
#
_entry.id   AF-A0A9W9YV15-F1
#
_cell.length_a   1.000
_cell.length_b   1.000
_cell.length_c   1.000
_cell.angle_alpha   90.00
_cell.angle_beta   90.00
_cell.angle_gamma   90.00
#
_symmetry.space_group_name_H-M   'P 1'
#
loop_
_entity.id
_entity.type
_entity.pdbx_description
1 polymer ?
#
loop_
_entity_poly.entity_id
_entity_poly.type
_entity_poly.pdbx_seq_one_letter_code
_entity_poly.pdbx_strand_id
1 'polypeptide(L)'
;MLGGVQKNNNILIPPAAIRHKESNWAKFLKQDLKGAVCAPAHLFHRRSDPDEENQLKPGLKLELLHKDDPLSYWVASVVDGVWIEAEIASGRFRK
;
A
#
# COMPACT_ATOMS: atom_id res chain seq x y z
N MET A 1 3.19 -16.73 5.54
CA MET A 1 2.07 -15.94 6.14
C MET A 1 0.91 -16.08 5.19
N LEU A 2 -0.07 -16.93 5.51
CA LEU A 2 -1.33 -17.02 4.74
C LEU A 2 -2.54 -16.60 5.59
N GLY A 3 -2.28 -16.09 6.80
CA GLY A 3 -3.27 -15.99 7.87
C GLY A 3 -4.35 -14.93 7.66
N GLY A 4 -4.10 -13.86 6.91
CA GLY A 4 -5.12 -12.83 6.68
C GLY A 4 -6.19 -13.24 5.65
N VAL A 5 -5.74 -13.87 4.55
CA VAL A 5 -6.61 -14.24 3.43
C VAL A 5 -7.39 -15.53 3.72
N GLN A 6 -6.76 -16.52 4.36
CA GLN A 6 -7.44 -17.77 4.74
C GLN A 6 -8.48 -17.59 5.86
N LYS A 7 -8.24 -16.69 6.82
CA LYS A 7 -9.22 -16.39 7.88
C LYS A 7 -10.51 -15.76 7.34
N ASN A 8 -10.43 -15.09 6.20
CA ASN A 8 -11.56 -14.39 5.56
C ASN A 8 -12.21 -15.22 4.45
N ASN A 9 -11.91 -16.52 4.34
CA ASN A 9 -12.40 -17.44 3.31
C ASN A 9 -12.13 -16.97 1.86
N ASN A 10 -11.13 -16.12 1.68
CA ASN A 10 -10.76 -15.60 0.36
C ASN A 10 -9.73 -16.53 -0.29
N ILE A 11 -9.92 -16.83 -1.57
CA ILE A 11 -8.96 -17.62 -2.35
C ILE A 11 -7.85 -16.70 -2.82
N LEU A 12 -6.59 -17.12 -2.64
CA LEU A 12 -5.46 -16.40 -3.21
C LEU A 12 -5.49 -16.53 -4.74
N ILE A 13 -5.44 -15.39 -5.42
CA ILE A 13 -5.41 -15.32 -6.88
C ILE A 13 -3.95 -15.17 -7.32
N PRO A 14 -3.49 -15.91 -8.35
CA PRO A 14 -2.13 -15.75 -8.86
C PRO A 14 -1.92 -14.35 -9.44
N PRO A 15 -0.75 -13.71 -9.20
CA PRO A 15 -0.37 -12.49 -9.89
C PRO A 15 -0.43 -12.66 -11.41
N ALA A 16 -0.88 -11.62 -12.12
CA ALA A 16 -1.06 -11.65 -13.57
C ALA A 16 0.20 -12.10 -14.33
N ALA A 17 1.37 -11.67 -13.85
CA ALA A 17 2.67 -12.00 -14.45
C ALA A 17 3.02 -13.50 -14.46
N ILE A 18 2.44 -14.31 -13.55
CA ILE A 18 2.75 -15.74 -13.44
C ILE A 18 1.52 -16.64 -13.66
N ARG A 19 0.35 -16.06 -13.93
CA ARG A 19 -0.90 -16.80 -14.09
C ARG A 19 -0.84 -17.89 -15.17
N HIS A 20 -0.03 -17.69 -16.21
CA HIS A 20 0.17 -18.65 -17.30
C HIS A 20 1.15 -19.79 -16.95
N LYS A 21 1.96 -19.62 -15.90
CA LYS A 21 3.02 -20.58 -15.53
C LYS A 21 2.49 -21.75 -14.70
N GLU A 22 1.36 -21.58 -14.03
CA GLU A 22 0.84 -22.58 -13.10
C GLU A 22 -0.67 -22.74 -13.28
N SER A 23 -1.08 -23.90 -13.77
CA SER A 23 -2.49 -24.24 -13.99
C SER A 23 -3.19 -24.67 -12.71
N ASN A 24 -2.46 -25.20 -11.71
CA ASN A 24 -3.01 -25.59 -10.42
C ASN A 24 -2.42 -24.77 -9.28
N TRP A 25 -2.87 -23.52 -9.19
CA TRP A 25 -2.44 -22.56 -8.18
C TRP A 25 -2.60 -23.07 -6.73
N ALA A 26 -3.66 -23.82 -6.46
CA ALA A 26 -3.90 -24.38 -5.13
C ALA A 26 -2.83 -25.42 -4.73
N LYS A 27 -2.37 -26.24 -5.67
CA LYS A 27 -1.28 -27.19 -5.44
C LYS A 27 0.05 -26.47 -5.21
N PHE A 28 0.35 -25.49 -6.06
CA PHE A 28 1.54 -24.66 -5.95
C PHE A 28 1.65 -23.99 -4.58
N LEU A 29 0.60 -23.31 -4.13
CA LEU A 29 0.58 -22.68 -2.80
C LEU A 29 0.80 -23.67 -1.66
N LYS A 30 0.20 -24.87 -1.73
CA LYS A 30 0.37 -25.91 -0.70
C LYS A 30 1.80 -26.43 -0.64
N GLN A 31 2.49 -26.51 -1.78
CA GLN A 31 3.84 -27.02 -1.87
C GLN A 31 4.87 -25.96 -1.48
N ASP A 32 4.76 -24.77 -2.06
CA ASP A 32 5.79 -23.72 -1.95
C ASP A 32 5.66 -22.89 -0.68
N LEU A 33 4.47 -22.81 -0.08
CA LEU A 33 4.28 -22.13 1.20
C LEU A 33 4.41 -23.07 2.40
N LYS A 34 4.74 -24.35 2.15
CA LYS A 34 5.02 -25.32 3.21
C LYS A 34 6.34 -24.94 3.89
N GLY A 35 6.26 -24.50 5.14
CA GLY A 35 7.43 -24.07 5.92
C GLY A 35 7.81 -22.60 5.70
N ALA A 36 7.09 -21.86 4.87
CA ALA A 36 7.33 -20.43 4.69
C ALA A 36 7.03 -19.66 5.99
N VAL A 37 8.01 -18.87 6.45
CA VAL A 37 7.83 -18.05 7.65
C VAL A 37 6.80 -16.97 7.37
N CYS A 38 5.95 -16.79 8.36
CA CYS A 38 4.89 -15.82 8.36
C CYS A 38 5.40 -14.54 9.04
N ALA A 39 5.40 -13.38 8.35
CA ALA A 39 5.51 -12.08 9.02
C ALA A 39 4.52 -12.00 10.20
N PRO A 40 4.96 -11.82 11.45
CA PRO A 40 4.06 -11.83 12.60
C PRO A 40 2.96 -10.76 12.53
N ALA A 41 1.77 -11.05 13.06
CA ALA A 41 0.62 -10.14 13.00
C ALA A 41 0.88 -8.78 13.69
N HIS A 42 1.73 -8.75 14.72
CA HIS A 42 2.08 -7.51 15.43
C HIS A 42 2.97 -6.56 14.62
N LEU A 43 3.54 -7.00 13.48
CA LEU A 43 4.28 -6.12 12.56
C LEU A 43 3.36 -5.28 11.68
N PHE A 44 2.05 -5.60 11.64
CA PHE A 44 1.09 -4.87 10.85
C PHE A 44 0.40 -3.83 11.73
N HIS A 45 0.51 -2.55 11.35
CA HIS A 45 -0.28 -1.50 11.95
C HIS A 45 -1.77 -1.73 11.67
N ARG A 46 -2.62 -1.51 12.68
CA ARG A 46 -4.06 -1.41 12.45
C ARG A 46 -4.33 -0.14 11.65
N ARG A 47 -5.34 -0.17 10.76
CA ARG A 47 -5.85 1.07 10.17
C ARG A 47 -6.31 1.97 11.32
N SER A 48 -5.86 3.22 11.30
CA SER A 48 -6.39 4.29 12.14
C SER A 48 -7.89 4.45 11.87
N ASP A 49 -8.65 4.86 12.90
CA ASP A 49 -10.09 5.10 12.74
C ASP A 49 -10.29 6.20 11.70
N PRO A 50 -11.18 6.04 10.70
CA PRO A 50 -11.45 7.08 9.71
C PRO A 50 -12.08 8.34 10.32
N ASP A 51 -12.59 8.22 11.55
CA ASP A 51 -13.15 9.34 12.34
C ASP A 51 -12.06 10.10 13.13
N GLU A 52 -10.78 9.70 13.05
CA GLU A 52 -9.69 10.53 13.56
C GLU A 52 -9.66 11.85 12.78
N GLU A 53 -9.85 12.95 13.50
CA GLU A 53 -9.89 14.29 12.93
C GLU A 53 -8.64 14.54 12.07
N ASN A 54 -8.85 14.98 10.83
CA ASN A 54 -7.76 15.27 9.90
C ASN A 54 -6.85 16.36 10.49
N GLN A 55 -5.64 15.98 10.89
CA GLN A 55 -4.67 16.90 11.52
C GLN A 55 -3.91 17.76 10.49
N LEU A 56 -4.22 17.64 9.20
CA LEU A 56 -3.58 18.42 8.15
C LEU A 56 -4.04 19.88 8.20
N LYS A 57 -3.15 20.75 8.67
CA LYS A 57 -3.35 22.20 8.72
C LYS A 57 -2.64 22.91 7.56
N PRO A 58 -3.19 24.02 7.05
CA PRO A 58 -2.49 24.87 6.09
C PRO A 58 -1.07 25.23 6.54
N GLY A 59 -0.12 25.19 5.62
CA GLY A 59 1.30 25.46 5.86
C GLY A 59 2.12 24.25 6.33
N LEU A 60 1.51 23.09 6.62
CA LEU A 60 2.28 21.87 6.89
C LEU A 60 2.97 21.36 5.62
N LYS A 61 4.24 20.95 5.77
CA LYS A 61 5.00 20.28 4.72
C LYS A 61 4.89 18.77 4.87
N LEU A 62 4.67 18.08 3.75
CA LEU A 62 4.45 16.63 3.67
C LEU A 62 5.33 16.03 2.58
N GLU A 63 5.61 14.74 2.69
CA GLU A 63 6.22 13.94 1.62
C GLU A 63 5.13 13.19 0.86
N LEU A 64 5.03 13.44 -0.44
CA LEU A 64 4.12 12.75 -1.35
C LEU A 64 4.89 11.69 -2.12
N LEU A 65 4.40 10.45 -2.10
CA LEU A 65 4.96 9.37 -2.88
C LEU A 65 4.68 9.58 -4.38
N HIS A 66 5.69 9.39 -5.22
CA HIS A 66 5.52 9.41 -6.66
C HIS A 66 4.66 8.22 -7.09
N LYS A 67 3.56 8.48 -7.80
CA LYS A 67 2.59 7.44 -8.19
C LYS A 67 3.24 6.32 -9.01
N ASP A 68 4.10 6.69 -9.95
CA ASP A 68 4.73 5.75 -10.89
C ASP A 68 6.13 5.27 -10.46
N ASP A 69 6.68 5.84 -9.38
CA ASP A 69 7.98 5.45 -8.83
C ASP A 69 7.88 5.34 -7.31
N PRO A 70 7.61 4.12 -6.79
CA PRO A 70 7.46 3.88 -5.35
C PRO A 70 8.71 4.20 -4.51
N LEU A 71 9.85 4.50 -5.14
CA LEU A 71 11.08 4.89 -4.45
C LEU A 71 11.31 6.40 -4.45
N SER A 72 10.53 7.15 -5.23
CA SER A 72 10.63 8.61 -5.31
C SER A 72 9.55 9.29 -4.48
N TYR A 73 9.93 10.36 -3.79
CA TYR A 73 9.04 11.19 -2.97
C TYR A 73 9.28 12.69 -3.23
N TRP A 74 8.25 13.50 -3.02
CA TRP A 74 8.27 14.94 -3.26
C TRP A 74 7.79 15.72 -2.04
N VAL A 75 8.35 16.91 -1.83
CA VAL A 75 7.88 17.81 -0.78
C VAL A 75 6.68 18.60 -1.29
N ALA A 76 5.61 18.64 -0.49
CA ALA A 76 4.40 19.38 -0.77
C ALA A 76 3.94 20.17 0.45
N SER A 77 3.12 21.20 0.24
CA SER A 77 2.54 21.99 1.32
C SER A 77 1.03 21.93 1.30
N VAL A 78 0.41 21.83 2.48
CA VAL A 78 -1.05 21.93 2.62
C VAL A 78 -1.46 23.39 2.42
N VAL A 79 -2.40 23.63 1.51
CA VAL A 79 -2.86 24.99 1.16
C VAL A 79 -4.11 25.35 1.94
N ASP A 80 -5.14 24.50 1.94
CA ASP A 80 -6.38 24.73 2.69
C ASP A 80 -7.16 23.43 2.86
N GLY A 81 -7.57 23.06 4.09
CA GLY A 81 -8.48 21.98 4.52
C GLY A 81 -8.35 20.55 3.95
N VAL A 82 -8.17 20.42 2.64
CA VAL A 82 -8.06 19.19 1.83
C VAL A 82 -7.11 19.37 0.63
N TRP A 83 -6.67 20.60 0.32
CA TRP A 83 -5.82 20.95 -0.82
C TRP A 83 -4.34 20.81 -0.46
N ILE A 84 -3.62 20.00 -1.25
CA ILE A 84 -2.16 19.84 -1.13
C ILE A 84 -1.54 20.30 -2.45
N GLU A 85 -0.60 21.24 -2.37
CA GLU A 85 0.16 21.71 -3.53
C GLU A 85 1.58 21.14 -3.48
N ALA A 86 1.93 20.38 -4.52
CA ALA A 86 3.28 19.83 -4.69
C ALA A 86 4.15 20.81 -5.47
N GLU A 87 5.27 21.21 -4.86
CA GLU A 87 6.31 21.97 -5.55
C GLU A 87 7.37 20.98 -6.02
N ILE A 88 7.23 20.50 -7.26
CA ILE A 88 8.25 19.67 -7.88
C ILE A 88 9.30 20.62 -8.46
N ALA A 89 10.58 20.29 -8.30
CA ALA A 89 11.71 21.04 -8.86
C ALA A 89 11.68 21.19 -10.41
N SER A 90 10.63 20.68 -11.08
CA SER A 90 10.38 20.83 -12.52
C SER A 90 8.94 21.23 -12.89
N GLY A 91 8.10 21.69 -11.94
CA GLY A 91 6.75 22.19 -12.25
C GLY A 91 5.70 21.93 -11.19
N ARG A 92 4.72 22.82 -11.11
CA ARG A 92 3.63 22.84 -10.12
C ARG A 92 2.53 21.86 -10.53
N PHE A 93 2.21 20.89 -9.68
CA PHE A 93 1.06 20.00 -9.89
C PHE A 93 -0.08 20.34 -8.92
N ARG A 94 -1.30 20.40 -9.46
CA ARG A 94 -2.55 20.61 -8.74
C ARG A 94 -3.38 19.33 -8.83
N LYS A 95 -3.90 18.85 -7.71
CA LYS A 95 -4.84 17.74 -7.66
C LYS A 95 -6.05 18.12 -6.82
#